data_AF-A0A9E0H822-F1
#
_entry.id   AF-A0A9E0H822-F1
#
_cell.length_a   1.000
_cell.length_b   1.000
_cell.length_c   1.000
_cell.angle_alpha   90.00
_cell.angle_beta   90.00
_cell.angle_gamma   90.00
#
_symmetry.space_group_name_H-M   'P 1'
#
loop_
_entity.id
_entity.type
_entity.pdbx_description
1 polymer ?
#
loop_
_entity_poly.entity_id
_entity_poly.type
_entity_poly.pdbx_seq_one_letter_code
_entity_poly.pdbx_strand_id
1 'polypeptide(L)'
;MSRLVRFAVAAALTPLALTAAACGDDPSPLLGVWQVTAHTANPAGCDAEGPAVAEPPFIKFIEGEFFGQEFVERVDCTSATMCDEGGNLFGELYTEDIPNGLRSSIYASSGDSTACVLSGSRADATIVNGVLRIEKRSYASGTLAGVTCEPETAEAMLATLPCVELEVTTGTKVD
;
A
#
# COMPACT_ATOMS: atom_id res chain seq x y z
N MET A 1 -33.46 57.84 32.26
CA MET A 1 -32.14 57.34 31.78
C MET A 1 -32.04 55.87 32.15
N SER A 2 -31.55 55.03 31.20
CA SER A 2 -31.19 53.60 31.31
C SER A 2 -32.37 52.60 31.49
N ARG A 3 -32.98 52.08 30.41
CA ARG A 3 -32.60 50.99 29.46
C ARG A 3 -32.78 49.55 30.00
N LEU A 4 -33.71 48.85 29.34
CA LEU A 4 -34.01 47.42 29.37
C LEU A 4 -32.84 46.56 28.86
N VAL A 5 -32.68 45.36 29.43
CA VAL A 5 -32.09 44.20 28.73
C VAL A 5 -32.93 42.97 29.07
N ARG A 6 -33.73 42.50 28.10
CA ARG A 6 -34.39 41.19 28.13
C ARG A 6 -33.52 40.23 27.32
N PHE A 7 -33.01 39.18 27.94
CA PHE A 7 -32.36 38.07 27.26
C PHE A 7 -33.43 37.14 26.69
N ALA A 8 -33.44 36.96 25.36
CA ALA A 8 -34.16 35.90 24.69
C ALA A 8 -33.13 34.85 24.24
N VAL A 9 -33.20 33.66 24.82
CA VAL A 9 -32.42 32.48 24.42
C VAL A 9 -33.19 31.80 23.29
N ALA A 10 -32.71 31.95 22.06
CA ALA A 10 -33.20 31.19 20.91
C ALA A 10 -32.36 29.91 20.78
N ALA A 11 -32.96 28.77 21.13
CA ALA A 11 -32.39 27.45 20.89
C ALA A 11 -32.53 27.11 19.40
N ALA A 12 -31.41 27.16 18.66
CA ALA A 12 -31.35 26.68 17.28
C ALA A 12 -31.11 25.16 17.28
N LEU A 13 -32.12 24.41 16.85
CA LEU A 13 -31.99 22.99 16.50
C LEU A 13 -31.24 22.88 15.17
N THR A 14 -30.01 22.37 15.21
CA THR A 14 -29.23 22.03 14.01
C THR A 14 -29.58 20.60 13.59
N PRO A 15 -30.08 20.34 12.36
CA PRO A 15 -30.35 18.99 11.90
C PRO A 15 -29.02 18.23 11.66
N LEU A 16 -28.91 17.03 12.26
CA LEU A 16 -27.89 16.04 11.93
C LEU A 16 -28.05 15.67 10.44
N ALA A 17 -27.09 16.04 9.61
CA ALA A 17 -26.96 15.49 8.27
C ALA A 17 -26.46 14.04 8.39
N LEU A 18 -27.34 13.07 8.11
CA LEU A 18 -26.96 11.70 7.80
C LEU A 18 -26.13 11.72 6.51
N THR A 19 -24.81 11.61 6.62
CA THR A 19 -23.96 11.28 5.48
C THR A 19 -24.26 9.84 5.08
N ALA A 20 -24.83 9.65 3.90
CA ALA A 20 -24.99 8.34 3.29
C ALA A 20 -23.63 7.66 3.20
N ALA A 21 -23.50 6.49 3.84
CA ALA A 21 -22.43 5.57 3.52
C ALA A 21 -22.62 5.15 2.07
N ALA A 22 -21.75 5.61 1.18
CA ALA A 22 -21.63 5.07 -0.16
C ALA A 22 -21.03 3.67 -0.03
N CYS A 23 -21.88 2.69 0.30
CA CYS A 23 -21.62 1.28 0.02
C CYS A 23 -21.80 1.08 -1.49
N GLY A 24 -20.88 1.61 -2.28
CA GLY A 24 -20.78 1.35 -3.70
C GLY A 24 -19.65 0.37 -3.90
N ASP A 25 -19.95 -0.78 -4.51
CA ASP A 25 -18.99 -1.73 -5.09
C ASP A 25 -18.23 -1.07 -6.25
N ASP A 26 -17.63 0.10 -6.02
CA ASP A 26 -16.85 0.78 -7.03
C ASP A 26 -15.54 0.01 -7.20
N PRO A 27 -15.24 -0.46 -8.41
CA PRO A 27 -14.01 -1.21 -8.66
C PRO A 27 -12.81 -0.36 -8.25
N SER A 28 -11.78 -1.02 -7.69
CA SER A 28 -10.59 -0.30 -7.20
C SER A 28 -10.04 0.66 -8.27
N PRO A 29 -9.69 1.90 -7.91
CA PRO A 29 -9.20 2.88 -8.88
C PRO A 29 -7.87 2.44 -9.53
N LEU A 30 -7.14 1.52 -8.89
CA LEU A 30 -5.89 0.94 -9.38
C LEU A 30 -6.10 0.02 -10.58
N LEU A 31 -7.29 -0.57 -10.76
CA LEU A 31 -7.50 -1.59 -11.79
C LEU A 31 -7.20 -1.11 -13.21
N GLY A 32 -6.74 -2.07 -14.03
CA GLY A 32 -6.37 -1.85 -15.42
C GLY A 32 -4.85 -1.80 -15.60
N VAL A 33 -4.43 -1.38 -16.79
CA VAL A 33 -3.03 -1.37 -17.21
C VAL A 33 -2.45 0.03 -17.06
N TRP A 34 -1.21 0.11 -16.57
CA TRP A 34 -0.45 1.34 -16.41
C TRP A 34 0.86 1.22 -17.16
N GLN A 35 1.20 2.25 -17.92
CA GLN A 35 2.51 2.41 -18.53
C GLN A 35 3.46 2.99 -17.48
N VAL A 36 4.56 2.29 -17.21
CA VAL A 36 5.59 2.75 -16.28
C VAL A 36 6.37 3.90 -16.93
N THR A 37 6.40 5.04 -16.25
CA THR A 37 7.08 6.25 -16.70
C THR A 37 8.42 6.45 -15.99
N ALA A 38 8.54 5.96 -14.76
CA ALA A 38 9.79 5.91 -14.02
C ALA A 38 9.78 4.73 -13.07
N HIS A 39 10.95 4.13 -12.87
CA HIS A 39 11.17 3.08 -11.89
C HIS A 39 12.57 3.24 -11.32
N THR A 40 12.67 3.36 -10.00
CA THR A 40 13.92 3.52 -9.28
C THR A 40 14.04 2.50 -8.16
N ALA A 41 15.26 2.12 -7.82
CA ALA A 41 15.54 1.22 -6.70
C ALA A 41 16.79 1.68 -5.94
N ASN A 42 16.67 1.83 -4.62
CA ASN A 42 17.75 2.15 -3.71
C ASN A 42 18.00 0.98 -2.74
N PRO A 43 18.96 0.08 -3.03
CA PRO A 43 19.28 -1.05 -2.16
C PRO A 43 20.17 -0.66 -0.97
N ALA A 44 20.46 0.64 -0.77
CA ALA A 44 21.28 1.13 0.34
C ALA A 44 20.44 1.64 1.52
N GLY A 45 19.12 1.67 1.39
CA GLY A 45 18.18 2.16 2.40
C GLY A 45 16.99 2.90 1.80
N CYS A 46 16.24 3.60 2.66
CA CYS A 46 14.91 4.14 2.29
C CYS A 46 14.76 5.65 2.49
N ASP A 47 15.87 6.36 2.59
CA ASP A 47 15.89 7.82 2.83
C ASP A 47 15.73 8.64 1.53
N ALA A 48 16.01 8.03 0.38
CA ALA A 48 15.89 8.66 -0.93
C ALA A 48 15.67 7.63 -2.04
N GLU A 49 15.02 8.04 -3.13
CA GLU A 49 14.92 7.24 -4.35
C GLU A 49 16.30 6.97 -4.95
N GLY A 50 16.45 5.80 -5.58
CA GLY A 50 17.71 5.33 -6.13
C GLY A 50 17.89 5.64 -7.61
N PRO A 51 18.91 5.04 -8.28
CA PRO A 51 19.03 5.09 -9.73
C PRO A 51 17.83 4.43 -10.43
N ALA A 52 17.62 4.83 -11.68
CA ALA A 52 16.61 4.23 -12.53
C ALA A 52 16.94 2.77 -12.86
N VAL A 53 15.91 1.92 -12.87
CA VAL A 53 15.96 0.51 -13.27
C VAL A 53 14.99 0.27 -14.43
N ALA A 54 15.21 -0.79 -15.20
CA ALA A 54 14.67 -0.92 -16.56
C ALA A 54 13.31 -1.61 -16.69
N GLU A 55 12.80 -2.29 -15.66
CA GLU A 55 11.69 -3.26 -15.79
C GLU A 55 10.72 -3.19 -14.61
N PRO A 56 9.41 -3.33 -14.82
CA PRO A 56 8.72 -3.59 -16.10
C PRO A 56 8.29 -2.31 -16.84
N PRO A 57 8.06 -2.36 -18.16
CA PRO A 57 7.53 -1.21 -18.92
C PRO A 57 6.04 -0.97 -18.69
N PHE A 58 5.30 -2.00 -18.25
CA PHE A 58 3.88 -1.93 -17.95
C PHE A 58 3.58 -2.76 -16.70
N ILE A 59 2.54 -2.36 -15.98
CA ILE A 59 1.98 -3.11 -14.86
C ILE A 59 0.46 -3.14 -14.99
N LYS A 60 -0.16 -4.21 -14.53
CA LYS A 60 -1.62 -4.38 -14.52
C LYS A 60 -2.08 -4.72 -13.12
N PHE A 61 -3.14 -4.08 -12.68
CA PHE A 61 -3.84 -4.47 -11.46
C PHE A 61 -5.10 -5.25 -11.83
N ILE A 62 -5.26 -6.42 -11.25
CA ILE A 62 -6.42 -7.30 -11.41
C ILE A 62 -7.05 -7.60 -10.06
N GLU A 63 -8.37 -7.75 -10.03
CA GLU A 63 -9.06 -8.25 -8.84
C GLU A 63 -8.96 -9.77 -8.79
N GLY A 64 -8.81 -10.28 -7.58
CA GLY A 64 -8.90 -11.70 -7.28
C GLY A 64 -9.67 -11.92 -5.98
N GLU A 65 -10.10 -13.16 -5.79
CA GLU A 65 -10.75 -13.59 -4.56
C GLU A 65 -10.08 -14.89 -4.07
N PHE A 66 -9.75 -14.95 -2.78
CA PHE A 66 -9.24 -16.15 -2.16
C PHE A 66 -9.87 -16.35 -0.77
N PHE A 67 -10.53 -17.49 -0.56
CA PHE A 67 -11.30 -17.77 0.66
C PHE A 67 -12.30 -16.66 1.06
N GLY A 68 -12.95 -16.05 0.06
CA GLY A 68 -13.90 -14.96 0.29
C GLY A 68 -13.26 -13.63 0.72
N GLN A 69 -11.94 -13.50 0.58
CA GLN A 69 -11.23 -12.23 0.70
C GLN A 69 -10.87 -11.73 -0.69
N GLU A 70 -11.33 -10.52 -1.00
CA GLU A 70 -10.96 -9.81 -2.22
C GLU A 70 -9.56 -9.21 -2.07
N PHE A 71 -8.81 -9.21 -3.17
CA PHE A 71 -7.51 -8.57 -3.25
C PHE A 71 -7.30 -7.98 -4.63
N VAL A 72 -6.39 -7.01 -4.72
CA VAL A 72 -5.90 -6.50 -5.99
C VAL A 72 -4.46 -7.00 -6.18
N GLU A 73 -4.22 -7.81 -7.19
CA GLU A 73 -2.88 -8.30 -7.54
C GLU A 73 -2.23 -7.36 -8.55
N ARG A 74 -0.97 -7.00 -8.31
CA ARG A 74 -0.11 -6.39 -9.31
C ARG A 74 0.56 -7.48 -10.14
N VAL A 75 0.43 -7.36 -11.46
CA VAL A 75 1.08 -8.21 -12.46
C VAL A 75 1.99 -7.36 -13.32
N ASP A 76 3.22 -7.81 -13.52
CA ASP A 76 4.17 -7.15 -14.40
C ASP A 76 3.90 -7.56 -15.87
N CYS A 77 4.04 -6.59 -16.78
CA CYS A 77 3.69 -6.77 -18.19
C CYS A 77 4.83 -6.31 -19.11
N THR A 78 5.07 -7.08 -20.18
CA THR A 78 6.05 -6.74 -21.22
C THR A 78 5.48 -5.79 -22.27
N SER A 79 4.15 -5.72 -22.36
CA SER A 79 3.41 -4.76 -23.18
C SER A 79 2.03 -4.53 -22.55
N ALA A 80 1.29 -3.55 -23.06
CA ALA A 80 -0.05 -3.25 -22.56
C ALA A 80 -1.05 -4.44 -22.61
N THR A 81 -0.77 -5.48 -23.41
CA THR A 81 -1.66 -6.64 -23.57
C THR A 81 -1.00 -7.98 -23.22
N MET A 82 0.29 -7.98 -22.84
CA MET A 82 1.03 -9.20 -22.49
C MET A 82 1.57 -9.09 -21.06
N CYS A 83 0.83 -9.68 -20.13
CA CYS A 83 1.14 -9.71 -18.71
C CYS A 83 1.48 -11.14 -18.27
N ASP A 84 2.38 -11.27 -17.30
CA ASP A 84 2.68 -12.56 -16.69
C ASP A 84 1.61 -12.92 -15.65
N GLU A 85 0.39 -13.18 -16.11
CA GLU A 85 -0.76 -13.52 -15.27
C GLU A 85 -0.67 -14.95 -14.67
N GLY A 86 0.54 -15.46 -14.47
CA GLY A 86 0.78 -16.76 -13.86
C GLY A 86 0.40 -16.75 -12.39
N GLY A 87 -0.92 -16.84 -12.11
CA GLY A 87 -1.60 -16.74 -10.82
C GLY A 87 -0.75 -17.04 -9.60
N ASN A 88 0.07 -16.07 -9.22
CA ASN A 88 1.01 -16.23 -8.14
C ASN A 88 0.28 -15.73 -6.91
N LEU A 89 -0.25 -16.67 -6.13
CA LEU A 89 -0.66 -16.41 -4.74
C LEU A 89 0.48 -15.82 -3.87
N PHE A 90 1.69 -15.74 -4.43
CA PHE A 90 2.89 -15.15 -3.84
C PHE A 90 3.29 -13.80 -4.50
N GLY A 91 2.42 -13.23 -5.33
CA GLY A 91 2.60 -11.91 -5.93
C GLY A 91 2.42 -10.77 -4.92
N GLU A 92 2.48 -9.54 -5.41
CA GLU A 92 2.23 -8.35 -4.59
C GLU A 92 0.71 -8.13 -4.51
N LEU A 93 0.10 -8.65 -3.43
CA LEU A 93 -1.33 -8.61 -3.19
C LEU A 93 -1.68 -7.40 -2.32
N TYR A 94 -2.53 -6.53 -2.82
CA TYR A 94 -3.00 -5.32 -2.17
C TYR A 94 -4.36 -5.59 -1.51
N THR A 95 -4.39 -5.55 -0.18
CA THR A 95 -5.56 -5.95 0.63
C THR A 95 -5.99 -4.91 1.66
N GLU A 96 -5.15 -3.90 1.92
CA GLU A 96 -5.44 -2.83 2.89
C GLU A 96 -5.77 -1.53 2.18
N ASP A 97 -6.94 -0.95 2.45
CA ASP A 97 -7.30 0.38 1.97
C ASP A 97 -6.45 1.48 2.65
N ILE A 98 -5.90 2.38 1.83
CA ILE A 98 -5.19 3.57 2.30
C ILE A 98 -5.71 4.82 1.58
N PRO A 99 -5.44 6.04 2.08
CA PRO A 99 -5.85 7.25 1.39
C PRO A 99 -5.32 7.29 -0.06
N ASN A 100 -6.25 7.33 -1.01
CA ASN A 100 -6.00 7.36 -2.46
C ASN A 100 -5.33 6.10 -3.03
N GLY A 101 -5.46 4.94 -2.39
CA GLY A 101 -4.76 3.75 -2.86
C GLY A 101 -5.02 2.49 -2.07
N LEU A 102 -4.19 1.49 -2.32
CA LEU A 102 -4.14 0.24 -1.56
C LEU A 102 -2.71 -0.02 -1.07
N ARG A 103 -2.60 -0.84 -0.04
CA ARG A 103 -1.33 -1.33 0.51
C ARG A 103 -1.24 -2.86 0.42
N SER A 104 -0.05 -3.31 0.03
CA SER A 104 0.41 -4.68 0.19
C SER A 104 1.41 -4.75 1.35
N SER A 105 1.32 -5.81 2.17
CA SER A 105 2.31 -6.10 3.22
C SER A 105 2.65 -7.59 3.21
N ILE A 106 3.93 -7.91 3.32
CA ILE A 106 4.42 -9.29 3.45
C ILE A 106 5.41 -9.33 4.61
N TYR A 107 5.32 -10.38 5.44
CA TYR A 107 6.19 -10.60 6.59
C TYR A 107 6.77 -12.01 6.54
N ALA A 108 8.04 -12.14 6.93
CA ALA A 108 8.72 -13.42 6.95
C ALA A 108 9.70 -13.50 8.12
N SER A 109 9.96 -14.72 8.56
CA SER A 109 10.99 -15.05 9.53
C SER A 109 11.80 -16.25 9.05
N SER A 110 13.04 -16.36 9.54
CA SER A 110 13.92 -17.49 9.25
C SER A 110 14.85 -17.76 10.43
N GLY A 111 15.03 -19.04 10.77
CA GLY A 111 15.85 -19.48 11.90
C GLY A 111 15.03 -19.90 13.11
N ASP A 112 15.57 -19.65 14.30
CA ASP A 112 14.93 -19.97 15.58
C ASP A 112 15.18 -18.90 16.63
N SER A 113 14.66 -19.09 17.85
CA SER A 113 14.77 -18.10 18.93
C SER A 113 16.21 -17.73 19.35
N THR A 114 17.22 -18.52 18.98
CA THR A 114 18.63 -18.26 19.28
C THR A 114 19.35 -17.50 18.16
N ALA A 115 18.84 -17.59 16.93
CA ALA A 115 19.35 -16.92 15.75
C ALA A 115 18.23 -16.69 14.72
N CYS A 116 17.41 -15.67 14.97
CA CYS A 116 16.29 -15.33 14.11
C CYS A 116 16.62 -14.17 13.18
N VAL A 117 16.15 -14.24 11.93
CA VAL A 117 16.12 -13.11 11.00
C VAL A 117 14.66 -12.82 10.69
N LEU A 118 14.26 -11.56 10.84
CA LEU A 118 12.93 -11.04 10.53
C LEU A 118 13.04 -10.15 9.30
N SER A 119 12.08 -10.26 8.40
CA SER A 119 11.96 -9.38 7.25
C SER A 119 10.51 -9.05 6.95
N GLY A 120 10.32 -7.97 6.21
CA GLY A 120 9.01 -7.65 5.67
C GLY A 120 9.11 -6.59 4.58
N SER A 121 8.02 -6.42 3.85
CA SER A 121 7.88 -5.36 2.87
C SER A 121 6.51 -4.70 3.01
N ARG A 122 6.45 -3.41 2.65
CA ARG A 122 5.20 -2.66 2.46
C ARG A 122 5.25 -1.96 1.13
N ALA A 123 4.23 -2.14 0.31
CA ALA A 123 4.07 -1.44 -0.96
C ALA A 123 2.77 -0.64 -0.93
N ASP A 124 2.87 0.68 -1.08
CA ASP A 124 1.74 1.59 -1.13
C ASP A 124 1.52 2.01 -2.59
N ALA A 125 0.44 1.55 -3.20
CA ALA A 125 0.03 1.95 -4.55
C ALA A 125 -1.04 3.03 -4.45
N THR A 126 -0.69 4.27 -4.81
CA THR A 126 -1.56 5.44 -4.70
C THR A 126 -1.75 6.13 -6.05
N ILE A 127 -2.90 6.78 -6.24
CA ILE A 127 -3.19 7.60 -7.42
C ILE A 127 -3.37 9.05 -6.98
N VAL A 128 -2.52 9.93 -7.51
CA VAL A 128 -2.61 11.37 -7.26
C VAL A 128 -2.59 12.09 -8.60
N ASN A 129 -3.64 12.88 -8.88
CA ASN A 129 -3.80 13.61 -10.14
C ASN A 129 -3.72 12.70 -11.39
N GLY A 130 -4.23 11.47 -11.31
CA GLY A 130 -4.21 10.50 -12.41
C GLY A 130 -2.86 9.81 -12.64
N VAL A 131 -1.87 10.06 -11.78
CA VAL A 131 -0.57 9.39 -11.81
C VAL A 131 -0.52 8.33 -10.71
N LEU A 132 -0.21 7.10 -11.11
CA LEU A 132 0.09 6.02 -10.18
C LEU A 132 1.48 6.22 -9.59
N ARG A 133 1.61 6.02 -8.29
CA ARG A 133 2.87 5.87 -7.57
C ARG A 133 2.78 4.64 -6.67
N ILE A 134 3.67 3.69 -6.90
CA ILE A 134 3.91 2.55 -6.02
C ILE A 134 5.21 2.84 -5.27
N GLU A 135 5.13 2.92 -3.94
CA GLU A 135 6.30 3.03 -3.09
C GLU A 135 6.44 1.76 -2.26
N LYS A 136 7.49 0.98 -2.54
CA LYS A 136 7.79 -0.27 -1.85
C LYS A 136 9.01 -0.11 -0.96
N ARG A 137 8.85 -0.43 0.32
CA ARG A 137 9.89 -0.42 1.34
C ARG A 137 10.11 -1.83 1.84
N SER A 138 11.34 -2.31 1.79
CA SER A 138 11.75 -3.60 2.35
C SER A 138 12.56 -3.39 3.61
N TYR A 139 12.30 -4.24 4.60
CA TYR A 139 12.87 -4.18 5.93
C TYR A 139 13.50 -5.53 6.27
N ALA A 140 14.65 -5.50 6.91
CA ALA A 140 15.31 -6.72 7.35
C ALA A 140 16.10 -6.46 8.63
N SER A 141 16.03 -7.41 9.56
CA SER A 141 16.89 -7.43 10.73
C SER A 141 18.26 -8.02 10.40
N GLY A 142 19.24 -7.76 11.27
CA GLY A 142 20.35 -8.71 11.46
C GLY A 142 19.88 -9.96 12.20
N THR A 143 20.81 -10.81 12.64
CA THR A 143 20.47 -11.94 13.51
C THR A 143 20.09 -11.45 14.90
N LEU A 144 18.90 -11.85 15.36
CA LEU A 144 18.34 -11.56 16.67
C LEU A 144 18.34 -12.82 17.54
N ALA A 145 18.51 -12.64 18.85
CA ALA A 145 18.39 -13.71 19.84
C ALA A 145 17.35 -13.32 20.90
N GLY A 146 16.65 -14.31 21.44
CA GLY A 146 15.63 -14.11 22.47
C GLY A 146 14.30 -13.57 21.96
N VAL A 147 14.06 -13.63 20.65
CA VAL A 147 12.78 -13.28 20.01
C VAL A 147 12.10 -14.53 19.49
N THR A 148 10.77 -14.52 19.40
CA THR A 148 10.02 -15.57 18.68
C THR A 148 10.31 -15.43 17.18
N CYS A 149 10.62 -16.54 16.51
CA CYS A 149 10.99 -16.52 15.10
C CYS A 149 9.81 -16.82 14.18
N GLU A 150 8.81 -15.94 14.19
CA GLU A 150 7.55 -16.10 13.45
C GLU A 150 7.24 -14.82 12.65
N PRO A 151 6.54 -14.91 11.50
CA PRO A 151 6.16 -13.75 10.69
C PRO A 151 5.40 -12.67 11.47
N GLU A 152 4.55 -13.06 12.43
CA GLU A 152 3.80 -12.16 13.31
C GLU A 152 4.74 -11.31 14.18
N THR A 153 5.92 -11.84 14.52
CA THR A 153 6.95 -11.06 15.21
C THR A 153 7.59 -10.05 14.27
N ALA A 154 7.83 -10.41 13.01
CA ALA A 154 8.31 -9.47 12.00
C ALA A 154 7.30 -8.33 11.74
N GLU A 155 6.01 -8.66 11.67
CA GLU A 155 4.92 -7.68 11.58
C GLU A 155 4.92 -6.72 12.78
N ALA A 156 4.88 -7.26 14.00
CA ALA A 156 4.85 -6.47 15.23
C ALA A 156 6.08 -5.57 15.39
N MET A 157 7.23 -6.02 14.88
CA MET A 157 8.50 -5.30 14.97
C MET A 157 8.80 -4.44 13.75
N LEU A 158 7.99 -4.44 12.69
CA LEU A 158 8.35 -3.85 11.39
C LEU A 158 8.82 -2.39 11.51
N ALA A 159 8.14 -1.58 12.32
CA ALA A 159 8.48 -0.16 12.53
C ALA A 159 9.85 0.06 13.20
N THR A 160 10.44 -1.00 13.77
CA THR A 160 11.77 -0.98 14.40
C THR A 160 12.85 -1.64 13.54
N LEU A 161 12.45 -2.34 12.48
CA LEU A 161 13.39 -3.00 11.58
C LEU A 161 14.08 -1.95 10.69
N PRO A 162 15.40 -2.09 10.45
CA PRO A 162 16.09 -1.28 9.45
C PRO A 162 15.42 -1.42 8.08
N CYS A 163 15.15 -0.28 7.44
CA CYS A 163 14.71 -0.26 6.05
C CYS A 163 15.94 -0.40 5.14
N VAL A 164 15.98 -1.49 4.37
CA VAL A 164 17.15 -1.90 3.59
C VAL A 164 17.01 -1.57 2.11
N GLU A 165 15.78 -1.36 1.63
CA GLU A 165 15.54 -1.07 0.22
C GLU A 165 14.28 -0.24 0.02
N LEU A 166 14.38 0.76 -0.85
CA LEU A 166 13.26 1.53 -1.37
C LEU A 166 13.18 1.37 -2.88
N GLU A 167 12.04 0.91 -3.36
CA GLU A 167 11.71 0.81 -4.78
C GLU A 167 10.50 1.71 -5.06
N VAL A 168 10.57 2.50 -6.12
CA VAL A 168 9.49 3.41 -6.51
C VAL A 168 9.18 3.24 -7.98
N THR A 169 7.92 2.96 -8.28
CA THR A 169 7.40 2.89 -9.64
C THR A 169 6.35 3.97 -9.83
N THR A 170 6.44 4.74 -10.91
CA THR A 170 5.38 5.67 -11.32
C THR A 170 4.84 5.31 -12.69
N GLY A 171 3.58 5.59 -12.92
CA GLY A 171 2.97 5.29 -14.22
C GLY A 171 1.72 6.11 -14.53
N THR A 172 1.31 6.02 -15.80
CA THR A 172 0.08 6.62 -16.31
C THR A 172 -0.84 5.53 -16.83
N LYS A 173 -2.15 5.70 -16.65
CA LYS A 173 -3.13 4.71 -17.08
C LYS A 173 -3.11 4.57 -18.60
N VAL A 174 -3.23 3.34 -19.09
CA VAL A 174 -3.40 3.04 -20.51
C VAL A 174 -4.89 2.98 -20.79
N ASP A 175 -5.36 3.78 -21.75
CA ASP A 175 -6.75 3.82 -22.21
C ASP A 175 -7.14 2.58 -23.04
#